data_AF-A0A9J6DVB5-F1
#
_entry.id   AF-A0A9J6DVB5-F1
#
_cell.length_a   1.000
_cell.length_b   1.000
_cell.length_c   1.000
_cell.angle_alpha   90.00
_cell.angle_beta   90.00
_cell.angle_gamma   90.00
#
_symmetry.space_group_name_H-M   'P 1'
#
loop_
_entity.id
_entity.type
_entity.pdbx_description
1 polymer ?
#
loop_
_entity_poly.entity_id
_entity_poly.type
_entity_poly.pdbx_seq_one_letter_code
_entity_poly.pdbx_strand_id
1 'polypeptide(L)'
;MSMVLLWMAGGTPVGLAIGSGFALAAVTKGPSALVDARARWLAAIRRDKWSPNSTSCYTKVCSHHFKEEDFIKGKRRRLKKGAVPSVFEEYPPHLQPKSTPARNTASIDKRVRATMARSDYASVNVASVVADMSDRCAMNTSSEANLRDQGVQVDNRSTSSVLVAEKAKWKRKEKELRSQLLRLQQTVDKYKMELKKLHEDALVADVSFIKERAKDKEPAALFLIDQIENFKKRRPSWSEETTRRCVVLRHLSRRAYEQIRGEMLLKLPCRKTLSNYLGTSSRETGFSKLAEARLRVEAERLTVPLSRVCSLIVDEMKTREKLQYNKQQDFFVGHANVSLEQHGGNLTLANSLLCFLITRLSTSYRIPVAYYFTKGLTGPQLHKLLIFVLKK
;
A
#
# COMPACT_ATOMS: atom_id res chain seq x y z
N MET A 1 -30.40 -29.58 -30.49
CA MET A 1 -30.98 -29.06 -29.23
C MET A 1 -30.61 -30.00 -28.11
N SER A 2 -29.92 -29.47 -27.10
CA SER A 2 -29.72 -30.02 -25.74
C SER A 2 -29.63 -31.54 -25.54
N MET A 3 -28.41 -32.07 -25.39
CA MET A 3 -28.10 -33.36 -24.73
C MET A 3 -27.36 -33.01 -23.42
N VAL A 4 -27.87 -33.29 -22.21
CA VAL A 4 -28.10 -34.58 -21.51
C VAL A 4 -26.81 -35.39 -21.32
N LEU A 5 -26.35 -35.48 -20.07
CA LEU A 5 -25.55 -36.55 -19.44
C LEU A 5 -25.74 -36.40 -17.91
N LEU A 6 -26.72 -37.06 -17.30
CA LEU A 6 -26.74 -38.43 -16.75
C LEU A 6 -26.00 -38.58 -15.39
N TRP A 7 -26.82 -38.79 -14.35
CA TRP A 7 -26.67 -39.59 -13.11
C TRP A 7 -25.49 -40.61 -13.08
N MET A 8 -24.79 -40.89 -11.97
CA MET A 8 -25.28 -41.50 -10.72
C MET A 8 -24.33 -41.33 -9.50
N ALA A 9 -24.99 -41.32 -8.34
CA ALA A 9 -24.63 -41.75 -6.98
C ALA A 9 -23.20 -42.17 -6.56
N GLY A 10 -22.83 -41.71 -5.36
CA GLY A 10 -22.30 -42.59 -4.30
C GLY A 10 -20.81 -42.53 -4.01
N GLY A 11 -20.47 -42.37 -2.71
CA GLY A 11 -19.20 -42.88 -2.17
C GLY A 11 -18.08 -41.85 -1.94
N THR A 12 -17.71 -41.70 -0.67
CA THR A 12 -16.40 -41.28 -0.14
C THR A 12 -15.21 -42.02 -0.79
N PRO A 13 -13.94 -41.79 -0.39
CA PRO A 13 -13.10 -40.58 -0.35
C PRO A 13 -11.72 -40.82 -1.05
N VAL A 14 -10.80 -39.84 -0.98
CA VAL A 14 -9.32 -39.97 -1.15
C VAL A 14 -8.76 -40.14 -2.58
N GLY A 15 -7.96 -39.13 -2.99
CA GLY A 15 -6.60 -39.36 -3.50
C GLY A 15 -6.35 -39.46 -5.00
N LEU A 16 -5.64 -38.44 -5.50
CA LEU A 16 -4.70 -38.46 -6.63
C LEU A 16 -5.20 -38.82 -8.04
N ALA A 17 -5.30 -37.78 -8.89
CA ALA A 17 -4.89 -37.81 -10.29
C ALA A 17 -4.40 -36.39 -10.67
N ILE A 18 -3.09 -36.17 -10.74
CA ILE A 18 -2.30 -36.05 -11.98
C ILE A 18 -2.90 -35.01 -12.94
N GLY A 19 -2.39 -33.78 -12.87
CA GLY A 19 -2.68 -32.70 -13.81
C GLY A 19 -1.45 -31.84 -14.02
N SER A 20 -0.82 -31.99 -15.20
CA SER A 20 0.15 -31.10 -15.85
C SER A 20 0.85 -30.06 -14.96
N GLY A 21 2.09 -30.35 -14.57
CA GLY A 21 2.96 -29.40 -13.87
C GLY A 21 3.28 -28.17 -14.72
N PHE A 22 2.48 -27.11 -14.62
CA PHE A 22 2.74 -25.81 -15.24
C PHE A 22 3.87 -25.08 -14.50
N ALA A 23 5.01 -24.91 -15.17
CA ALA A 23 6.09 -24.05 -14.68
C ALA A 23 5.80 -22.60 -15.08
N LEU A 24 5.52 -21.74 -14.08
CA LEU A 24 5.32 -20.31 -14.28
C LEU A 24 6.65 -19.55 -14.12
N ALA A 25 7.15 -18.96 -15.21
CA ALA A 25 8.35 -18.14 -15.16
C ALA A 25 8.02 -16.72 -14.68
N ALA A 26 8.77 -16.23 -13.71
CA ALA A 26 8.57 -14.91 -13.10
C ALA A 26 9.46 -13.87 -13.76
N VAL A 27 8.89 -12.72 -14.11
CA VAL A 27 9.67 -11.55 -14.53
C VAL A 27 10.26 -10.90 -13.26
N THR A 28 11.49 -11.23 -12.87
CA THR A 28 12.12 -10.74 -11.63
C THR A 28 13.17 -9.64 -11.84
N LYS A 29 13.39 -8.81 -10.82
CA LYS A 29 14.53 -7.87 -10.69
C LYS A 29 15.64 -8.49 -9.82
N GLY A 30 16.90 -8.24 -10.17
CA GLY A 30 18.14 -8.51 -9.42
C GLY A 30 19.33 -7.78 -10.08
N PRO A 31 20.48 -7.54 -9.40
CA PRO A 31 21.38 -6.44 -9.74
C PRO A 31 22.22 -6.69 -11.01
N SER A 32 22.40 -5.61 -11.77
CA SER A 32 23.22 -5.34 -12.97
C SER A 32 23.17 -6.28 -14.19
N ALA A 33 22.82 -7.57 -14.10
CA ALA A 33 22.76 -8.48 -15.27
C ALA A 33 21.32 -8.84 -15.73
N LEU A 34 20.28 -8.36 -15.03
CA LEU A 34 18.87 -8.71 -15.27
C LEU A 34 18.01 -7.57 -15.80
N VAL A 35 18.54 -6.35 -15.91
CA VAL A 35 17.82 -5.21 -16.52
C VAL A 35 17.61 -5.47 -18.02
N ASP A 36 18.61 -6.03 -18.69
CA ASP A 36 18.56 -6.37 -20.13
C ASP A 36 17.60 -7.51 -20.45
N ALA A 37 17.51 -8.53 -19.58
CA ALA A 37 16.62 -9.66 -19.80
C ALA A 37 15.15 -9.22 -19.73
N ARG A 38 14.80 -8.38 -18.76
CA ARG A 38 13.44 -7.84 -18.62
C ARG A 38 13.05 -6.94 -19.80
N ALA A 39 13.97 -6.08 -20.26
CA ALA A 39 13.76 -5.25 -21.43
C ALA A 39 13.51 -6.10 -22.69
N ARG A 40 14.30 -7.17 -22.89
CA ARG A 40 14.11 -8.11 -23.99
C ARG A 40 12.78 -8.85 -23.95
N TRP A 41 12.30 -9.24 -22.76
CA TRP A 41 10.99 -9.88 -22.60
C TRP A 41 9.84 -8.92 -22.92
N LEU A 42 9.93 -7.67 -22.47
CA LEU A 42 8.96 -6.62 -22.81
C LEU A 42 8.91 -6.37 -24.33
N ALA A 43 10.08 -6.27 -24.94
CA ALA A 43 10.24 -6.09 -26.38
C ALA A 43 9.75 -7.30 -27.20
N ALA A 44 9.67 -8.49 -26.61
CA ALA A 44 9.12 -9.68 -27.26
C ALA A 44 7.61 -9.82 -27.06
N ILE A 45 7.08 -9.50 -25.87
CA ILE A 45 5.64 -9.64 -25.57
C ILE A 45 4.79 -8.60 -26.31
N ARG A 46 5.29 -7.38 -26.57
CA ARG A 46 4.67 -6.37 -27.46
C ARG A 46 3.14 -6.23 -27.37
N ARG A 47 2.57 -6.26 -26.17
CA ARG A 47 1.11 -6.15 -25.96
C ARG A 47 0.72 -4.70 -25.71
N ASP A 48 -0.16 -4.16 -26.55
CA ASP A 48 -0.61 -2.77 -26.42
C ASP A 48 -1.26 -2.50 -25.06
N LYS A 49 -0.93 -1.35 -24.47
CA LYS A 49 -1.43 -0.87 -23.17
C LYS A 49 -1.16 -1.81 -21.99
N TRP A 50 -0.20 -2.73 -22.11
CA TRP A 50 0.16 -3.66 -21.04
C TRP A 50 1.56 -3.37 -20.48
N SER A 51 1.66 -3.23 -19.15
CA SER A 51 2.94 -3.15 -18.45
C SER A 51 2.98 -4.16 -17.28
N PRO A 52 4.05 -4.95 -17.15
CA PRO A 52 4.20 -5.90 -16.05
C PRO A 52 4.41 -5.16 -14.73
N ASN A 53 3.91 -5.74 -13.64
CA ASN A 53 3.98 -5.15 -12.32
C ASN A 53 5.46 -4.98 -11.89
N SER A 54 5.90 -3.73 -11.74
CA SER A 54 7.30 -3.41 -11.40
C SER A 54 7.69 -3.70 -9.96
N THR A 55 6.71 -3.94 -9.08
CA THR A 55 6.90 -4.05 -7.63
C THR A 55 6.75 -5.49 -7.13
N SER A 56 6.39 -6.47 -7.98
CA SER A 56 6.19 -7.85 -7.54
C SER A 56 6.37 -8.89 -8.65
N CYS A 57 6.68 -10.13 -8.27
CA CYS A 57 6.91 -11.26 -9.17
C CYS A 57 5.62 -11.97 -9.64
N TYR A 58 4.46 -11.30 -9.53
CA TYR A 58 3.13 -11.85 -9.86
C TYR A 58 2.82 -11.85 -11.35
N THR A 59 3.49 -11.03 -12.15
CA THR A 59 3.39 -11.13 -13.61
C THR A 59 4.23 -12.32 -14.08
N LYS A 60 3.55 -13.38 -14.51
CA LYS A 60 4.16 -14.62 -14.98
C LYS A 60 3.92 -14.80 -16.47
N VAL A 61 4.87 -15.45 -17.14
CA VAL A 61 4.72 -15.95 -18.50
C VAL A 61 4.71 -17.48 -18.42
N CYS A 62 3.74 -18.12 -19.07
CA CYS A 62 3.68 -19.58 -19.09
C CYS A 62 4.83 -20.16 -19.93
N SER A 63 5.23 -21.39 -19.64
CA SER A 63 6.33 -22.09 -20.32
C SER A 63 6.11 -22.29 -21.82
N HIS A 64 4.86 -22.19 -22.31
CA HIS A 64 4.51 -22.40 -23.71
C HIS A 64 5.05 -21.31 -24.64
N HIS A 65 5.37 -20.12 -24.09
CA HIS A 65 5.96 -19.03 -24.88
C HIS A 65 7.48 -19.19 -25.10
N PHE A 66 8.08 -20.29 -24.65
CA PHE A 66 9.50 -20.59 -24.79
C PHE A 66 9.68 -21.90 -25.54
N LYS A 67 10.73 -22.00 -26.36
CA LYS A 67 11.05 -23.24 -27.05
C LYS A 67 11.68 -24.24 -26.08
N GLU A 68 11.62 -25.53 -26.37
CA GLU A 68 12.21 -26.55 -25.50
C GLU A 68 13.72 -26.37 -25.31
N GLU A 69 14.40 -25.84 -26.34
CA GLU A 69 15.83 -25.50 -26.33
C GLU A 69 16.19 -24.40 -25.32
N ASP A 70 15.24 -23.56 -24.92
CA ASP A 70 15.44 -22.49 -23.95
C ASP A 70 15.48 -22.99 -22.50
N PHE A 71 15.16 -24.27 -22.26
CA PHE A 71 15.19 -24.88 -20.95
C PHE A 71 16.52 -25.59 -20.66
N ILE A 72 16.94 -25.52 -19.40
CA ILE A 72 18.09 -26.28 -18.88
C ILE A 72 17.63 -27.72 -18.64
N LYS A 73 18.34 -28.70 -19.23
CA LYS A 73 18.08 -30.13 -19.00
C LYS A 73 18.47 -30.48 -17.55
N GLY A 74 17.49 -30.89 -16.73
CA GLY A 74 17.70 -31.26 -15.32
C GLY A 74 16.39 -31.61 -14.60
N LYS A 75 16.47 -31.99 -13.31
CA LYS A 75 15.28 -32.41 -12.51
C LYS A 75 14.18 -31.34 -12.38
N ARG A 76 14.49 -30.05 -12.53
CA ARG A 76 13.52 -28.94 -12.50
C ARG A 76 13.63 -28.13 -13.79
N ARG A 77 12.51 -27.91 -14.48
CA ARG A 77 12.44 -27.06 -15.68
C ARG A 77 12.76 -25.60 -15.32
N ARG A 78 13.90 -25.09 -15.77
CA ARG A 78 14.34 -23.69 -15.60
C ARG A 78 14.81 -23.15 -16.94
N LEU A 79 14.60 -21.86 -17.19
CA LEU A 79 15.08 -21.20 -18.41
C LEU A 79 16.59 -20.96 -18.35
N LYS A 80 17.27 -21.08 -19.49
CA LYS A 80 18.67 -20.70 -19.68
C LYS A 80 18.85 -19.20 -19.43
N LYS A 81 20.04 -18.80 -18.98
CA LYS A 81 20.39 -17.40 -18.74
C LYS A 81 20.30 -16.63 -20.06
N GLY A 82 19.34 -15.70 -20.16
CA GLY A 82 19.12 -14.87 -21.35
C GLY A 82 18.05 -15.39 -22.33
N ALA A 83 17.36 -16.48 -22.04
CA ALA A 83 16.20 -16.94 -22.82
C ALA A 83 15.09 -15.87 -22.85
N VAL A 84 14.43 -15.72 -24.00
CA VAL A 84 13.38 -14.71 -24.24
C VAL A 84 12.16 -15.42 -24.83
N PRO A 85 10.91 -15.07 -24.42
CA PRO A 85 9.73 -15.68 -25.01
C PRO A 85 9.68 -15.38 -26.51
N SER A 86 9.53 -16.40 -27.34
CA SER A 86 9.56 -16.30 -28.80
C SER A 86 8.35 -16.95 -29.47
N VAL A 87 7.56 -17.73 -28.74
CA VAL A 87 6.41 -18.47 -29.27
C VAL A 87 5.12 -17.73 -28.92
N PHE A 88 4.47 -17.18 -29.94
CA PHE A 88 3.27 -16.35 -29.82
C PHE A 88 2.31 -16.63 -30.99
N GLU A 89 1.73 -17.83 -31.01
CA GLU A 89 0.88 -18.33 -32.11
C GLU A 89 -0.39 -17.46 -32.33
N GLU A 90 -0.91 -16.86 -31.26
CA GLU A 90 -2.11 -16.00 -31.30
C GLU A 90 -1.86 -14.58 -31.86
N TYR A 91 -0.61 -14.21 -32.17
CA TYR A 91 -0.32 -12.88 -32.70
C TYR A 91 -0.55 -12.82 -34.22
N PRO A 92 -1.10 -11.70 -34.74
CA PRO A 92 -1.18 -11.46 -36.17
C PRO A 92 0.19 -11.69 -36.87
N PRO A 93 0.23 -12.20 -38.13
CA PRO A 93 1.48 -12.58 -38.81
C PRO A 93 2.54 -11.47 -38.88
N HIS A 94 2.12 -10.20 -38.83
CA HIS A 94 3.01 -9.03 -38.86
C HIS A 94 3.64 -8.69 -37.49
N LEU A 95 3.15 -9.29 -36.39
CA LEU A 95 3.68 -9.11 -35.03
C LEU A 95 4.49 -10.31 -34.54
N GLN A 96 4.50 -11.42 -35.27
CA GLN A 96 5.34 -12.58 -34.95
C GLN A 96 6.83 -12.25 -35.21
N PRO A 97 7.75 -12.70 -34.33
CA PRO A 97 9.17 -12.41 -34.46
C PRO A 97 9.75 -13.08 -35.71
N LYS A 98 10.15 -12.28 -36.72
CA LYS A 98 10.86 -12.76 -37.92
C LYS A 98 12.35 -12.93 -37.62
N SER A 99 12.93 -14.08 -37.95
CA SER A 99 14.38 -14.28 -37.91
C SER A 99 15.04 -13.53 -39.07
N THR A 100 15.59 -12.35 -38.83
CA THR A 100 16.44 -11.67 -39.81
C THR A 100 17.90 -12.12 -39.64
N PRO A 101 18.62 -12.48 -40.71
CA PRO A 101 20.05 -12.80 -40.62
C PRO A 101 20.86 -11.58 -40.17
N ALA A 102 21.97 -11.83 -39.46
CA ALA A 102 22.80 -10.80 -38.83
C ALA A 102 23.38 -9.83 -39.88
N ARG A 103 23.18 -8.53 -39.66
CA ARG A 103 23.68 -7.46 -40.51
C ARG A 103 25.14 -7.15 -40.15
N ASN A 104 26.04 -7.17 -41.13
CA ASN A 104 27.47 -6.93 -40.93
C ASN A 104 27.73 -5.48 -40.43
N THR A 105 28.30 -5.32 -39.23
CA THR A 105 28.42 -4.02 -38.51
C THR A 105 29.73 -3.27 -38.79
N ALA A 106 30.54 -3.73 -39.74
CA ALA A 106 31.84 -3.13 -40.05
C ALA A 106 31.78 -1.62 -40.39
N SER A 107 30.65 -1.12 -40.92
CA SER A 107 30.47 0.30 -41.24
C SER A 107 30.15 1.18 -40.02
N ILE A 108 29.65 0.62 -38.92
CA ILE A 108 29.30 1.35 -37.70
C ILE A 108 30.55 1.61 -36.85
N ASP A 109 31.44 0.63 -36.74
CA ASP A 109 32.71 0.74 -36.00
C ASP A 109 33.71 1.72 -36.63
N LYS A 110 33.56 2.02 -37.93
CA LYS A 110 34.35 3.05 -38.61
C LYS A 110 33.89 4.46 -38.23
N ARG A 111 32.59 4.64 -37.96
CA ARG A 111 31.99 5.92 -37.59
C ARG A 111 32.19 6.27 -36.11
N VAL A 112 32.16 5.26 -35.23
CA VAL A 112 32.41 5.45 -33.79
C VAL A 112 33.87 5.83 -33.52
N ARG A 113 34.83 5.19 -34.21
CA ARG A 113 36.26 5.56 -34.10
C ARG A 113 36.58 6.99 -34.54
N ALA A 114 35.90 7.50 -35.58
CA ALA A 114 36.04 8.88 -36.02
C ALA A 114 35.47 9.91 -35.00
N THR A 115 34.57 9.47 -34.13
CA THR A 115 33.90 10.35 -33.14
C THR A 115 34.69 10.41 -31.83
N MET A 116 35.36 9.32 -31.44
CA MET A 116 36.17 9.27 -30.21
C MET A 116 37.51 10.00 -30.33
N ALA A 117 38.07 10.15 -31.54
CA ALA A 117 39.29 10.93 -31.77
C ALA A 117 39.14 12.46 -31.60
N ARG A 118 37.92 12.96 -31.31
CA ARG A 118 37.62 14.39 -31.15
C ARG A 118 37.40 14.83 -29.69
N SER A 119 37.50 13.92 -28.71
CA SER A 119 37.06 14.19 -27.33
C SER A 119 38.16 14.24 -26.27
N ASP A 120 39.44 14.23 -26.65
CA ASP A 120 40.57 14.13 -25.69
C ASP A 120 41.25 15.48 -25.37
N TYR A 121 40.49 16.57 -25.26
CA TYR A 121 41.02 17.77 -24.59
C TYR A 121 39.92 18.56 -23.87
N ALA A 122 39.72 18.22 -22.59
CA ALA A 122 39.65 19.17 -21.46
C ALA A 122 39.03 18.49 -20.22
N SER A 123 39.90 18.11 -19.29
CA SER A 123 39.57 17.77 -17.91
C SER A 123 39.25 19.04 -17.10
N VAL A 124 38.18 18.96 -16.27
CA VAL A 124 38.10 19.30 -14.81
C VAL A 124 38.46 20.76 -14.39
N ASN A 125 37.77 21.55 -13.53
CA ASN A 125 36.94 21.39 -12.31
C ASN A 125 36.10 22.70 -12.13
N VAL A 126 34.83 22.68 -11.74
CA VAL A 126 34.23 22.83 -10.38
C VAL A 126 34.32 24.23 -9.72
N ALA A 127 33.11 24.69 -9.37
CA ALA A 127 32.70 25.61 -8.31
C ALA A 127 32.65 27.14 -8.57
N SER A 128 31.39 27.56 -8.78
CA SER A 128 30.72 28.66 -8.06
C SER A 128 30.69 30.06 -8.65
N VAL A 129 29.62 30.74 -8.22
CA VAL A 129 29.33 32.17 -8.18
C VAL A 129 28.60 32.79 -9.38
N VAL A 130 27.44 33.34 -8.99
CA VAL A 130 26.62 34.39 -9.58
C VAL A 130 27.40 35.63 -10.04
N ALA A 131 26.81 36.34 -11.02
CA ALA A 131 27.06 37.73 -11.43
C ALA A 131 28.44 37.97 -12.08
N ASP A 132 28.65 38.79 -13.10
CA ASP A 132 27.89 39.80 -13.82
C ASP A 132 28.68 40.12 -15.11
N MET A 133 28.02 40.83 -16.02
CA MET A 133 28.59 41.81 -16.96
C MET A 133 29.47 41.38 -18.15
N SER A 134 29.04 41.94 -19.30
CA SER A 134 29.88 42.56 -20.34
C SER A 134 30.69 41.58 -21.21
N ASP A 135 30.73 41.60 -22.53
CA ASP A 135 30.26 42.42 -23.65
C ASP A 135 30.87 41.66 -24.87
N ARG A 136 30.29 41.59 -26.07
CA ARG A 136 30.61 42.55 -27.13
C ARG A 136 29.87 42.17 -28.41
N CYS A 137 29.32 43.19 -29.07
CA CYS A 137 29.15 43.20 -30.51
C CYS A 137 30.50 43.03 -31.21
N ALA A 138 30.47 42.27 -32.30
CA ALA A 138 31.57 42.11 -33.23
C ALA A 138 31.88 43.44 -33.95
N MET A 139 33.17 43.70 -34.14
CA MET A 139 33.68 44.47 -35.27
C MET A 139 34.75 43.62 -35.95
N ASN A 140 34.70 43.55 -37.27
CA ASN A 140 35.84 43.14 -38.09
C ASN A 140 36.43 44.37 -38.77
N THR A 141 37.75 44.53 -38.54
CA THR A 141 38.84 44.89 -39.49
C THR A 141 38.60 46.01 -40.50
N SER A 142 39.49 46.97 -40.74
CA SER A 142 40.92 47.14 -40.46
C SER A 142 41.35 48.47 -41.09
N SER A 143 42.22 49.25 -40.43
CA SER A 143 43.41 49.91 -41.02
C SER A 143 43.86 51.08 -40.17
N GLU A 144 45.09 51.00 -39.66
CA GLU A 144 45.83 52.14 -39.15
C GLU A 144 46.14 53.12 -40.29
N ALA A 145 45.82 54.41 -40.07
CA ALA A 145 46.57 55.51 -40.65
C ALA A 145 46.51 56.72 -39.72
N ASN A 146 47.68 57.09 -39.22
CA ASN A 146 48.13 58.42 -38.79
C ASN A 146 47.45 59.15 -37.61
N LEU A 147 48.29 59.36 -36.61
CA LEU A 147 48.29 60.45 -35.62
C LEU A 147 47.78 61.78 -36.19
N ARG A 148 46.77 62.36 -35.56
CA ARG A 148 46.63 63.81 -35.37
C ARG A 148 45.73 64.10 -34.18
N ASP A 149 46.33 64.82 -33.24
CA ASP A 149 45.76 65.53 -32.10
C ASP A 149 44.57 66.41 -32.51
N GLN A 150 43.36 66.10 -32.06
CA GLN A 150 42.20 67.01 -32.05
C GLN A 150 41.25 66.67 -30.88
N GLY A 151 40.78 67.72 -30.21
CA GLY A 151 40.21 67.70 -28.87
C GLY A 151 39.02 66.77 -28.63
N VAL A 152 38.94 66.28 -27.38
CA VAL A 152 37.84 65.48 -26.84
C VAL A 152 36.55 66.31 -26.83
N GLN A 153 35.71 66.15 -27.85
CA GLN A 153 34.29 66.48 -27.79
C GLN A 153 33.50 65.19 -27.52
N VAL A 154 32.85 65.14 -26.35
CA VAL A 154 31.93 64.05 -25.99
C VAL A 154 30.67 64.21 -26.82
N ASP A 155 30.45 63.30 -27.76
CA ASP A 155 29.31 63.34 -28.67
C ASP A 155 28.02 62.89 -27.94
N ASN A 156 27.37 63.86 -27.29
CA ASN A 156 26.16 63.71 -26.45
C ASN A 156 24.91 63.22 -27.21
N ARG A 157 25.03 63.01 -28.53
CA ARG A 157 23.99 62.47 -29.40
C ARG A 157 23.87 60.94 -29.31
N SER A 158 24.98 60.24 -29.06
CA SER A 158 25.00 58.77 -29.00
C SER A 158 24.34 58.22 -27.73
N THR A 159 24.62 58.82 -26.57
CA THR A 159 24.05 58.48 -25.25
C THR A 159 22.53 58.69 -25.20
N SER A 160 22.04 59.78 -25.80
CA SER A 160 20.61 60.04 -25.95
C SER A 160 19.88 58.93 -26.74
N SER A 161 20.49 58.43 -27.82
CA SER A 161 19.90 57.36 -28.64
C SER A 161 19.81 56.01 -27.91
N VAL A 162 20.82 55.67 -27.10
CA VAL A 162 20.86 54.43 -26.29
C VAL A 162 19.80 54.47 -25.18
N LEU A 163 19.67 55.61 -24.49
CA LEU A 163 18.65 55.81 -23.46
C LEU A 163 17.22 55.75 -24.03
N VAL A 164 17.01 56.27 -25.24
CA VAL A 164 15.71 56.15 -25.95
C VAL A 164 15.41 54.68 -26.31
N ALA A 165 16.41 53.92 -26.76
CA ALA A 165 16.27 52.50 -27.06
C ALA A 165 15.98 51.66 -25.80
N GLU A 166 16.65 51.94 -24.67
CA GLU A 166 16.38 51.30 -23.39
C GLU A 166 14.98 51.65 -22.85
N LYS A 167 14.58 52.92 -22.90
CA LYS A 167 13.22 53.36 -22.51
C LYS A 167 12.15 52.65 -23.35
N ALA A 168 12.39 52.46 -24.64
CA ALA A 168 11.48 51.70 -25.51
C ALA A 168 11.45 50.20 -25.16
N LYS A 169 12.60 49.60 -24.83
CA LYS A 169 12.70 48.20 -24.37
C LYS A 169 11.92 47.97 -23.08
N TRP A 170 12.09 48.84 -22.09
CA TRP A 170 11.37 48.75 -20.82
C TRP A 170 9.87 49.00 -20.99
N LYS A 171 9.44 49.95 -21.84
CA LYS A 171 8.02 50.11 -22.20
C LYS A 171 7.42 48.88 -22.87
N ARG A 172 8.14 48.19 -23.76
CA ARG A 172 7.68 46.91 -24.34
C ARG A 172 7.54 45.84 -23.27
N LYS A 173 8.52 45.74 -22.36
CA LYS A 173 8.50 44.77 -21.26
C LYS A 173 7.35 45.06 -20.29
N GLU A 174 7.09 46.31 -19.97
CA GLU A 174 5.94 46.72 -19.15
C GLU A 174 4.62 46.35 -19.83
N LYS A 175 4.47 46.59 -21.15
CA LYS A 175 3.28 46.19 -21.91
C LYS A 175 3.10 44.67 -21.94
N GLU A 176 4.19 43.93 -22.10
CA GLU A 176 4.18 42.46 -22.06
C GLU A 176 3.76 41.96 -20.67
N LEU A 177 4.36 42.46 -19.59
CA LEU A 177 3.99 42.09 -18.22
C LEU A 177 2.53 42.45 -17.92
N ARG A 178 2.05 43.62 -18.34
CA ARG A 178 0.64 44.01 -18.19
C ARG A 178 -0.28 43.06 -18.97
N SER A 179 0.11 42.65 -20.16
CA SER A 179 -0.65 41.68 -20.97
C SER A 179 -0.66 40.29 -20.32
N GLN A 180 0.45 39.88 -19.71
CA GLN A 180 0.55 38.63 -18.95
C GLN A 180 -0.32 38.67 -17.69
N LEU A 181 -0.29 39.77 -16.93
CA LEU A 181 -1.18 39.98 -15.77
C LEU A 181 -2.65 39.89 -16.18
N LEU A 182 -3.03 40.50 -17.30
CA LEU A 182 -4.40 40.44 -17.79
C LEU A 182 -4.82 39.02 -18.16
N ARG A 183 -3.96 38.26 -18.87
CA ARG A 183 -4.23 36.86 -19.22
C ARG A 183 -4.35 35.97 -17.98
N LEU A 184 -3.47 36.17 -17.00
CA LEU A 184 -3.51 35.45 -15.72
C LEU A 184 -4.80 35.77 -14.96
N GLN A 185 -5.20 37.05 -14.90
CA GLN A 185 -6.43 37.47 -14.26
C GLN A 185 -7.66 36.81 -14.90
N GLN A 186 -7.76 36.85 -16.23
CA GLN A 186 -8.83 36.18 -16.97
C GLN A 186 -8.87 34.66 -16.70
N THR A 187 -7.69 34.03 -16.58
CA THR A 187 -7.58 32.61 -16.25
C THR A 187 -8.07 32.31 -14.84
N VAL A 188 -7.72 33.14 -13.86
CA VAL A 188 -8.20 33.03 -12.48
C VAL A 188 -9.71 33.20 -12.40
N ASP A 189 -10.27 34.19 -13.10
CA ASP A 189 -11.71 34.45 -13.08
C ASP A 189 -12.51 33.32 -13.75
N LYS A 190 -11.97 32.75 -14.83
CA LYS A 190 -12.51 31.53 -15.45
C LYS A 190 -12.54 30.36 -14.45
N TYR A 191 -11.41 30.07 -13.78
CA TYR A 191 -11.37 28.97 -12.81
C TYR A 191 -12.28 29.21 -11.59
N LYS A 192 -12.46 30.47 -11.16
CA LYS A 192 -13.43 30.81 -10.11
C LYS A 192 -14.87 30.51 -10.54
N MET A 193 -15.24 30.83 -11.79
CA MET A 193 -16.57 30.49 -12.32
C MET A 193 -16.77 28.97 -12.40
N GLU A 194 -15.78 28.23 -12.89
CA GLU A 194 -15.85 26.76 -12.95
C GLU A 194 -15.98 26.13 -11.57
N LEU A 195 -15.27 26.64 -10.55
CA LEU A 195 -15.40 26.18 -9.16
C LEU A 195 -16.78 26.44 -8.58
N LYS A 196 -17.38 27.61 -8.86
CA LYS A 196 -18.76 27.90 -8.43
C LYS A 196 -19.75 26.92 -9.01
N LYS A 197 -19.65 26.67 -10.32
CA LYS A 197 -20.51 25.71 -11.01
C LYS A 197 -20.38 24.29 -10.44
N LEU A 198 -19.15 23.85 -10.17
CA LEU A 198 -18.91 22.55 -9.52
C LEU A 198 -19.42 22.48 -8.08
N HIS A 199 -19.47 23.60 -7.35
CA HIS A 199 -20.00 23.64 -5.99
C HIS A 199 -21.53 23.67 -5.96
N GLU A 200 -22.15 24.26 -6.99
CA GLU A 200 -23.60 24.23 -7.21
C GLU A 200 -24.10 22.82 -7.57
N ASP A 201 -23.22 21.92 -8.01
CA ASP A 201 -23.56 20.50 -8.18
C ASP A 201 -23.89 19.88 -6.80
N ALA A 202 -25.16 19.52 -6.60
CA ALA A 202 -25.68 19.02 -5.32
C ALA A 202 -24.84 17.86 -4.72
N LEU A 203 -24.37 16.93 -5.56
CA LEU A 203 -23.53 15.82 -5.11
C LEU A 203 -22.17 16.28 -4.54
N VAL A 204 -21.59 17.34 -5.10
CA VAL A 204 -20.32 17.89 -4.63
C VAL A 204 -20.54 18.62 -3.30
N ALA A 205 -21.64 19.34 -3.16
CA ALA A 205 -22.04 19.94 -1.89
C ALA A 205 -22.24 18.88 -0.79
N ASP A 206 -22.98 17.81 -1.07
CA ASP A 206 -23.23 16.71 -0.12
C ASP A 206 -21.93 16.00 0.30
N VAL A 207 -21.05 15.67 -0.65
CA VAL A 207 -19.75 15.05 -0.33
C VAL A 207 -18.87 16.01 0.46
N SER A 208 -18.94 17.31 0.19
CA SER A 208 -18.22 18.33 0.97
C SER A 208 -18.73 18.41 2.41
N PHE A 209 -20.05 18.35 2.60
CA PHE A 209 -20.68 18.28 3.92
C PHE A 209 -20.27 17.02 4.69
N ILE A 210 -20.30 15.84 4.05
CA ILE A 210 -19.82 14.59 4.66
C ILE A 210 -18.35 14.72 5.05
N LYS A 211 -17.52 15.35 4.20
CA LYS A 211 -16.10 15.59 4.50
C LYS A 211 -15.90 16.51 5.70
N GLU A 212 -16.75 17.52 5.88
CA GLU A 212 -16.73 18.39 7.05
C GLU A 212 -17.11 17.61 8.32
N ARG A 213 -18.20 16.84 8.29
CA ARG A 213 -18.61 15.96 9.40
C ARG A 213 -17.56 14.91 9.77
N ALA A 214 -16.81 14.43 8.77
CA ALA A 214 -15.70 13.52 9.01
C ALA A 214 -14.55 14.19 9.79
N LYS A 215 -14.33 15.51 9.64
CA LYS A 215 -13.35 16.25 10.46
C LYS A 215 -13.78 16.34 11.92
N ASP A 216 -15.08 16.41 12.17
CA ASP A 216 -15.67 16.35 13.52
C ASP A 216 -15.62 14.93 14.13
N LYS A 217 -14.97 13.98 13.44
CA LYS A 217 -14.86 12.56 13.81
C LYS A 217 -16.21 11.88 13.93
N GLU A 218 -17.20 12.34 13.17
CA GLU A 218 -18.50 11.69 13.12
C GLU A 218 -18.34 10.28 12.47
N PRO A 219 -18.73 9.19 13.15
CA PRO A 219 -18.43 7.86 12.66
C PRO A 219 -19.12 7.47 11.34
N ALA A 220 -20.34 7.95 11.13
CA ALA A 220 -21.08 7.70 9.89
C ALA A 220 -20.37 8.39 8.71
N ALA A 221 -19.96 9.65 8.90
CA ALA A 221 -19.21 10.41 7.89
C ALA A 221 -17.85 9.78 7.58
N LEU A 222 -17.08 9.37 8.60
CA LEU A 222 -15.80 8.66 8.41
C LEU A 222 -15.98 7.37 7.59
N PHE A 223 -17.03 6.61 7.88
CA PHE A 223 -17.34 5.39 7.13
C PHE A 223 -17.65 5.69 5.66
N LEU A 224 -18.48 6.70 5.38
CA LEU A 224 -18.85 7.09 4.02
C LEU A 224 -17.63 7.60 3.22
N ILE A 225 -16.77 8.42 3.83
CA ILE A 225 -15.51 8.85 3.20
C ILE A 225 -14.62 7.65 2.87
N ASP A 226 -14.47 6.69 3.79
CA ASP A 226 -13.74 5.45 3.52
C ASP A 226 -14.35 4.66 2.35
N GLN A 227 -15.68 4.64 2.20
CA GLN A 227 -16.31 4.01 1.04
C GLN A 227 -15.94 4.73 -0.26
N ILE A 228 -16.07 6.06 -0.30
CA ILE A 228 -15.80 6.89 -1.49
C ILE A 228 -14.34 6.77 -1.90
N GLU A 229 -13.40 6.97 -0.96
CA GLU A 229 -11.96 6.95 -1.24
C GLU A 229 -11.46 5.57 -1.66
N ASN A 230 -12.00 4.50 -1.06
CA ASN A 230 -11.55 3.15 -1.34
C ASN A 230 -12.27 2.50 -2.52
N PHE A 231 -13.36 3.09 -3.01
CA PHE A 231 -14.17 2.52 -4.09
C PHE A 231 -13.32 2.07 -5.28
N LYS A 232 -12.43 2.95 -5.76
CA LYS A 232 -11.54 2.69 -6.91
C LYS A 232 -10.22 1.99 -6.54
N LYS A 233 -9.84 1.98 -5.26
CA LYS A 233 -8.54 1.44 -4.82
C LYS A 233 -8.52 -0.09 -4.86
N ARG A 234 -7.44 -0.68 -5.38
CA ARG A 234 -7.19 -2.14 -5.31
C ARG A 234 -6.73 -2.59 -3.92
N ARG A 235 -6.04 -1.71 -3.20
CA ARG A 235 -5.59 -1.90 -1.82
C ARG A 235 -6.17 -0.78 -0.96
N PRO A 236 -7.35 -1.00 -0.37
CA PRO A 236 -7.99 -0.03 0.50
C PRO A 236 -7.15 0.27 1.75
N SER A 237 -7.22 1.52 2.20
CA SER A 237 -6.75 1.94 3.53
C SER A 237 -7.97 2.28 4.36
N TRP A 238 -8.00 1.87 5.63
CA TRP A 238 -9.18 2.01 6.48
C TRP A 238 -8.88 2.93 7.64
N SER A 239 -9.82 3.81 7.97
CA SER A 239 -9.78 4.49 9.26
C SER A 239 -9.94 3.49 10.41
N GLU A 240 -9.44 3.88 11.59
CA GLU A 240 -9.58 3.08 12.80
C GLU A 240 -11.06 2.85 13.13
N GLU A 241 -11.88 3.89 13.07
CA GLU A 241 -13.31 3.82 13.40
C GLU A 241 -14.08 2.87 12.46
N THR A 242 -13.81 2.94 11.16
CA THR A 242 -14.39 1.98 10.19
C THR A 242 -13.97 0.56 10.51
N THR A 243 -12.69 0.33 10.80
CA THR A 243 -12.18 -1.01 11.12
C THR A 243 -12.83 -1.55 12.39
N ARG A 244 -12.94 -0.73 13.44
CA ARG A 244 -13.60 -1.05 14.70
C ARG A 244 -15.07 -1.43 14.50
N ARG A 245 -15.82 -0.64 13.73
CA ARG A 245 -17.22 -0.95 13.39
C ARG A 245 -17.37 -2.23 12.58
N CYS A 246 -16.46 -2.47 11.64
CA CYS A 246 -16.44 -3.70 10.84
C CYS A 246 -16.15 -4.94 11.69
N VAL A 247 -15.32 -4.84 12.73
CA VAL A 247 -15.15 -5.92 13.72
C VAL A 247 -16.48 -6.25 14.39
N VAL A 248 -17.19 -5.24 14.89
CA VAL A 248 -18.48 -5.41 15.57
C VAL A 248 -19.52 -6.00 14.61
N LEU A 249 -19.65 -5.45 13.41
CA LEU A 249 -20.59 -5.94 12.39
C LEU A 249 -20.36 -7.41 12.06
N ARG A 250 -19.09 -7.82 11.91
CA ARG A 250 -18.72 -9.20 11.64
C ARG A 250 -18.95 -10.12 12.84
N HIS A 251 -18.82 -9.61 14.07
CA HIS A 251 -19.16 -10.35 15.29
C HIS A 251 -20.67 -10.60 15.40
N LEU A 252 -21.50 -9.62 15.04
CA LEU A 252 -22.96 -9.75 15.01
C LEU A 252 -23.43 -10.74 13.95
N SER A 253 -22.92 -10.65 12.72
CA SER A 253 -23.22 -11.63 11.68
C SER A 253 -22.07 -11.79 10.70
N ARG A 254 -21.36 -12.91 10.83
CA ARG A 254 -20.28 -13.26 9.90
C ARG A 254 -20.81 -13.46 8.48
N ARG A 255 -21.98 -14.09 8.32
CA ARG A 255 -22.54 -14.40 6.99
C ARG A 255 -22.93 -13.12 6.24
N ALA A 256 -23.65 -12.22 6.90
CA ALA A 256 -24.05 -10.95 6.30
C ALA A 256 -22.82 -10.10 5.93
N TYR A 257 -21.81 -10.04 6.80
CA TYR A 257 -20.58 -9.31 6.53
C TYR A 257 -19.84 -9.83 5.28
N GLU A 258 -19.66 -11.14 5.18
CA GLU A 258 -18.96 -11.73 4.03
C GLU A 258 -19.80 -11.64 2.74
N GLN A 259 -21.13 -11.66 2.83
CA GLN A 259 -22.03 -11.43 1.70
C GLN A 259 -21.94 -10.01 1.17
N ILE A 260 -22.13 -8.99 2.02
CA ILE A 260 -22.00 -7.56 1.65
C ILE A 260 -20.64 -7.29 0.99
N ARG A 261 -19.58 -7.89 1.55
CA ARG A 261 -18.23 -7.76 1.02
C ARG A 261 -18.05 -8.52 -0.31
N GLY A 262 -18.64 -9.70 -0.46
CA GLY A 262 -18.52 -10.55 -1.65
C GLY A 262 -19.26 -9.98 -2.86
N GLU A 263 -20.46 -9.44 -2.62
CA GLU A 263 -21.28 -8.75 -3.62
C GLU A 263 -20.77 -7.34 -3.92
N MET A 264 -19.77 -6.85 -3.18
CA MET A 264 -19.19 -5.51 -3.31
C MET A 264 -20.23 -4.38 -3.12
N LEU A 265 -21.31 -4.64 -2.38
CA LEU A 265 -22.28 -3.64 -1.95
C LEU A 265 -21.61 -2.53 -1.13
N LEU A 266 -20.69 -2.93 -0.24
CA LEU A 266 -19.79 -2.03 0.49
C LEU A 266 -18.36 -2.55 0.39
N LYS A 267 -17.42 -1.61 0.26
CA LYS A 267 -16.00 -1.92 0.34
C LYS A 267 -15.67 -2.11 1.83
N LEU A 268 -15.48 -3.38 2.23
CA LEU A 268 -15.23 -3.73 3.63
C LEU A 268 -13.85 -4.39 3.84
N PRO A 269 -13.20 -4.18 5.01
CA PRO A 269 -11.97 -4.85 5.39
C PRO A 269 -12.08 -6.38 5.30
N CYS A 270 -11.01 -7.04 4.86
CA CYS A 270 -10.97 -8.49 4.85
C CYS A 270 -10.74 -9.06 6.25
N ARG A 271 -11.02 -10.36 6.44
CA ARG A 271 -10.76 -11.06 7.72
C ARG A 271 -9.35 -10.82 8.25
N LYS A 272 -8.34 -10.81 7.38
CA LYS A 272 -6.95 -10.62 7.80
C LYS A 272 -6.69 -9.20 8.31
N THR A 273 -7.29 -8.19 7.68
CA THR A 273 -7.24 -6.80 8.16
C THR A 273 -7.87 -6.68 9.55
N LEU A 274 -9.07 -7.24 9.75
CA LEU A 274 -9.75 -7.22 11.04
C LEU A 274 -8.95 -7.97 12.12
N SER A 275 -8.38 -9.13 11.76
CA SER A 275 -7.54 -9.91 12.67
C SER A 275 -6.25 -9.18 13.04
N ASN A 276 -5.63 -8.47 12.10
CA ASN A 276 -4.44 -7.68 12.37
C ASN A 276 -4.77 -6.48 13.28
N TYR A 277 -5.93 -5.85 13.08
CA TYR A 277 -6.40 -4.73 13.90
C TYR A 277 -6.65 -5.14 15.36
N LEU A 278 -7.30 -6.27 15.58
CA LEU A 278 -7.49 -6.82 16.93
C LEU A 278 -6.18 -7.28 17.59
N GLY A 279 -5.14 -7.47 16.79
CA GLY A 279 -3.87 -7.98 17.24
C GLY A 279 -3.98 -9.41 17.78
N THR A 280 -3.00 -9.77 18.60
CA THR A 280 -2.95 -11.07 19.26
C THR A 280 -3.57 -10.91 20.65
N SER A 281 -4.61 -11.70 20.97
CA SER A 281 -5.23 -11.68 22.31
C SER A 281 -4.19 -12.01 23.39
N SER A 282 -4.24 -11.28 24.51
CA SER A 282 -3.34 -11.48 25.65
C SER A 282 -3.38 -12.93 26.12
N ARG A 283 -2.19 -13.49 26.29
CA ARG A 283 -1.86 -14.91 26.49
C ARG A 283 -2.03 -15.37 27.95
N GLU A 284 -2.37 -14.42 28.81
CA GLU A 284 -2.36 -14.60 30.25
C GLU A 284 -3.74 -15.09 30.68
N THR A 285 -3.77 -16.28 31.26
CA THR A 285 -4.91 -16.70 32.08
C THR A 285 -4.86 -15.97 33.41
N GLY A 286 -6.02 -15.72 33.99
CA GLY A 286 -6.18 -14.91 35.19
C GLY A 286 -6.81 -13.57 34.88
N PHE A 287 -6.55 -12.58 35.72
CA PHE A 287 -7.20 -11.28 35.61
C PHE A 287 -6.71 -10.52 34.37
N SER A 288 -7.63 -10.20 33.47
CA SER A 288 -7.31 -9.55 32.20
C SER A 288 -6.98 -8.08 32.42
N LYS A 289 -5.77 -7.65 32.04
CA LYS A 289 -5.36 -6.23 32.04
C LYS A 289 -6.29 -5.36 31.18
N LEU A 290 -6.84 -5.93 30.11
CA LEU A 290 -7.82 -5.24 29.27
C LEU A 290 -9.15 -5.05 30.02
N ALA A 291 -9.57 -6.05 30.79
CA ALA A 291 -10.75 -5.93 31.64
C ALA A 291 -10.52 -4.90 32.76
N GLU A 292 -9.34 -4.87 33.37
CA GLU A 292 -8.95 -3.85 34.35
C GLU A 292 -9.08 -2.42 33.78
N ALA A 293 -8.48 -2.18 32.61
CA ALA A 293 -8.56 -0.89 31.93
C ALA A 293 -10.01 -0.54 31.57
N ARG A 294 -10.81 -1.52 31.13
CA ARG A 294 -12.23 -1.30 30.84
C ARG A 294 -13.01 -0.94 32.11
N LEU A 295 -12.81 -1.66 33.20
CA LEU A 295 -13.49 -1.42 34.47
C LEU A 295 -13.13 -0.05 35.03
N ARG A 296 -11.88 0.40 34.90
CA ARG A 296 -11.44 1.75 35.32
C ARG A 296 -12.23 2.84 34.59
N VAL A 297 -12.31 2.75 33.25
CA VAL A 297 -13.10 3.69 32.43
C VAL A 297 -14.58 3.63 32.78
N GLU A 298 -15.13 2.44 33.06
CA GLU A 298 -16.53 2.32 33.50
C GLU A 298 -16.74 2.94 34.89
N ALA A 299 -15.79 2.81 35.81
CA ALA A 299 -15.90 3.37 37.15
C ALA A 299 -15.82 4.91 37.15
N GLU A 300 -14.96 5.48 36.32
CA GLU A 300 -14.82 6.95 36.15
C GLU A 300 -16.09 7.59 35.59
N ARG A 301 -16.81 6.87 34.72
CA ARG A 301 -18.10 7.34 34.16
C ARG A 301 -19.21 7.40 35.21
N LEU A 302 -19.04 6.76 36.37
CA LEU A 302 -20.07 6.68 37.40
C LEU A 302 -19.81 7.72 38.49
N THR A 303 -20.67 8.73 38.52
CA THR A 303 -20.68 9.79 39.53
C THR A 303 -21.30 9.33 40.85
N VAL A 304 -22.34 8.48 40.79
CA VAL A 304 -23.09 8.04 41.99
C VAL A 304 -22.43 6.82 42.65
N PRO A 305 -22.10 6.85 43.96
CA PRO A 305 -21.45 5.75 44.66
C PRO A 305 -22.22 4.42 44.60
N LEU A 306 -23.55 4.46 44.78
CA LEU A 306 -24.42 3.28 44.69
C LEU A 306 -24.37 2.60 43.32
N SER A 307 -24.10 3.35 42.25
CA SER A 307 -23.97 2.79 40.91
C SER A 307 -22.66 2.00 40.72
N ARG A 308 -21.71 2.11 41.64
CA ARG A 308 -20.44 1.36 41.61
C ARG A 308 -20.57 -0.03 42.25
N VAL A 309 -21.70 -0.33 42.87
CA VAL A 309 -21.97 -1.66 43.42
C VAL A 309 -22.15 -2.66 42.27
N CYS A 310 -21.41 -3.75 42.33
CA CYS A 310 -21.42 -4.80 41.34
C CYS A 310 -21.49 -6.19 41.99
N SER A 311 -22.03 -7.14 41.25
CA SER A 311 -22.03 -8.57 41.60
C SER A 311 -20.96 -9.28 40.80
N LEU A 312 -20.13 -10.06 41.50
CA LEU A 312 -19.16 -10.97 40.89
C LEU A 312 -19.81 -12.35 40.74
N ILE A 313 -20.02 -12.75 39.49
CA ILE A 313 -20.51 -14.08 39.14
C ILE A 313 -19.31 -14.97 38.87
N VAL A 314 -19.29 -16.14 39.53
CA VAL A 314 -18.27 -17.17 39.35
C VAL A 314 -18.97 -18.42 38.86
N ASP A 315 -18.52 -18.95 37.73
CA ASP A 315 -19.09 -20.17 37.15
C ASP A 315 -18.01 -21.03 36.51
N GLU A 316 -18.24 -22.33 36.45
CA GLU A 316 -17.31 -23.32 35.91
C GLU A 316 -17.93 -24.01 34.68
N MET A 317 -17.27 -23.85 33.54
CA MET A 317 -17.66 -24.51 32.29
C MET A 317 -16.78 -25.75 32.04
N LYS A 318 -17.39 -26.92 31.85
CA LYS A 318 -16.64 -28.13 31.47
C LYS A 318 -16.04 -28.00 30.07
N THR A 319 -14.77 -28.35 29.93
CA THR A 319 -14.01 -28.34 28.68
C THR A 319 -13.43 -29.72 28.40
N ARG A 320 -13.13 -30.00 27.13
CA ARG A 320 -12.49 -31.26 26.75
C ARG A 320 -11.03 -31.24 27.18
N GLU A 321 -10.60 -32.29 27.88
CA GLU A 321 -9.18 -32.50 28.21
C GLU A 321 -8.38 -32.69 26.92
N LYS A 322 -7.71 -31.63 26.47
CA LYS A 322 -6.94 -31.66 25.23
C LYS A 322 -5.79 -30.68 25.29
N LEU A 323 -4.62 -31.14 24.90
CA LEU A 323 -3.48 -30.28 24.64
C LEU A 323 -3.51 -29.79 23.19
N GLN A 324 -3.49 -28.47 23.00
CA GLN A 324 -3.51 -27.84 21.68
C GLN A 324 -2.27 -26.97 21.49
N TYR A 325 -1.47 -27.31 20.48
CA TYR A 325 -0.33 -26.50 20.08
C TYR A 325 -0.77 -25.28 19.26
N ASN A 326 -0.47 -24.09 19.77
CA ASN A 326 -0.67 -22.84 19.07
C ASN A 326 0.58 -22.47 18.26
N LYS A 327 0.55 -22.76 16.96
CA LYS A 327 1.65 -22.46 16.01
C LYS A 327 2.05 -20.99 15.96
N GLN A 328 1.15 -20.06 16.25
CA GLN A 328 1.45 -18.62 16.17
C GLN A 328 2.30 -18.13 17.35
N GLN A 329 2.25 -18.83 18.48
CA GLN A 329 2.90 -18.42 19.73
C GLN A 329 3.87 -19.46 20.28
N ASP A 330 4.06 -20.56 19.54
CA ASP A 330 4.96 -21.67 19.90
C ASP A 330 4.75 -22.18 21.33
N PHE A 331 3.48 -22.43 21.68
CA PHE A 331 3.08 -22.78 23.04
C PHE A 331 1.94 -23.80 23.04
N PHE A 332 1.91 -24.67 24.05
CA PHE A 332 0.84 -25.65 24.27
C PHE A 332 -0.21 -25.13 25.24
N VAL A 333 -1.45 -24.99 24.77
CA VAL A 333 -2.62 -24.62 25.59
C VAL A 333 -3.35 -25.88 26.04
N GLY A 334 -3.79 -25.94 27.29
CA GLY A 334 -4.66 -27.03 27.79
C GLY A 334 -4.29 -27.56 29.17
N HIS A 335 -3.18 -27.11 29.75
CA HIS A 335 -2.82 -27.43 31.13
C HIS A 335 -3.65 -26.62 32.12
N ALA A 336 -3.87 -27.19 33.31
CA ALA A 336 -4.46 -26.45 34.41
C ALA A 336 -3.48 -25.39 34.93
N ASN A 337 -3.98 -24.18 35.17
CA ASN A 337 -3.16 -23.03 35.61
C ASN A 337 -3.07 -22.92 37.13
N VAL A 338 -3.76 -23.78 37.86
CA VAL A 338 -3.81 -23.77 39.33
C VAL A 338 -2.55 -24.42 39.89
N SER A 339 -1.41 -23.77 39.63
CA SER A 339 -0.15 -24.04 40.32
C SER A 339 0.36 -22.70 40.82
N LEU A 340 -0.31 -22.14 41.83
CA LEU A 340 0.14 -20.89 42.43
C LEU A 340 1.54 -21.02 43.06
N GLU A 341 2.06 -22.23 43.37
CA GLU A 341 3.38 -22.41 44.01
C GLU A 341 4.08 -23.79 43.76
N GLN A 342 3.98 -24.41 42.58
CA GLN A 342 4.74 -25.66 42.34
C GLN A 342 5.64 -25.57 41.10
N HIS A 343 6.91 -25.25 41.33
CA HIS A 343 8.00 -25.56 40.41
C HIS A 343 8.20 -27.09 40.45
N GLY A 344 7.61 -27.82 39.50
CA GLY A 344 7.91 -29.25 39.31
C GLY A 344 6.77 -30.25 39.49
N GLY A 345 5.49 -29.84 39.49
CA GLY A 345 4.34 -30.76 39.61
C GLY A 345 3.67 -31.06 38.26
N ASN A 346 3.39 -32.34 37.99
CA ASN A 346 2.76 -32.90 36.78
C ASN A 346 1.82 -31.95 36.00
N LEU A 347 2.10 -31.77 34.71
CA LEU A 347 1.31 -31.00 33.75
C LEU A 347 -0.06 -31.66 33.48
N THR A 348 -0.98 -31.53 34.42
CA THR A 348 -2.33 -32.09 34.29
C THR A 348 -3.16 -31.31 33.28
N LEU A 349 -3.88 -32.04 32.43
CA LEU A 349 -4.81 -31.43 31.47
C LEU A 349 -6.04 -30.91 32.21
N ALA A 350 -6.39 -29.66 31.94
CA ALA A 350 -7.60 -29.05 32.47
C ALA A 350 -8.85 -29.70 31.86
N ASN A 351 -9.87 -29.89 32.68
CA ASN A 351 -11.18 -30.39 32.25
C ASN A 351 -12.28 -29.34 32.40
N SER A 352 -11.93 -28.16 32.92
CA SER A 352 -12.88 -27.12 33.25
C SER A 352 -12.24 -25.75 33.08
N LEU A 353 -13.07 -24.75 32.79
CA LEU A 353 -12.74 -23.34 32.71
C LEU A 353 -13.54 -22.61 33.78
N LEU A 354 -12.86 -22.09 34.80
CA LEU A 354 -13.45 -21.22 35.80
C LEU A 354 -13.48 -19.79 35.24
N CYS A 355 -14.66 -19.18 35.20
CA CYS A 355 -14.88 -17.84 34.67
C CYS A 355 -15.40 -16.89 35.75
N PHE A 356 -14.85 -15.68 35.76
CA PHE A 356 -15.27 -14.58 36.63
C PHE A 356 -15.87 -13.48 35.76
N LEU A 357 -17.13 -13.13 36.03
CA LEU A 357 -17.86 -12.08 35.34
C LEU A 357 -18.35 -11.03 36.33
N ILE A 358 -18.04 -9.77 36.07
CA ILE A 358 -18.61 -8.66 36.82
C ILE A 358 -19.89 -8.19 36.12
N THR A 359 -20.95 -8.05 36.90
CA THR A 359 -22.24 -7.51 36.48
C THR A 359 -22.61 -6.35 37.39
N ARG A 360 -23.17 -5.28 36.83
CA ARG A 360 -23.67 -4.16 37.64
C ARG A 360 -25.10 -4.44 38.09
N LEU A 361 -25.48 -3.95 39.26
CA LEU A 361 -26.84 -4.08 39.76
C LEU A 361 -27.79 -3.05 39.12
N SER A 362 -27.30 -1.86 38.77
CA SER A 362 -28.12 -0.77 38.21
C SER A 362 -28.20 -0.73 36.68
N THR A 363 -27.24 -1.32 35.96
CA THR A 363 -27.25 -1.36 34.48
C THR A 363 -26.82 -2.72 33.94
N SER A 364 -27.25 -3.05 32.72
CA SER A 364 -27.22 -4.40 32.17
C SER A 364 -25.95 -4.73 31.35
N TYR A 365 -24.75 -4.43 31.84
CA TYR A 365 -23.53 -4.95 31.20
C TYR A 365 -22.91 -6.09 32.02
N ARG A 366 -22.24 -6.98 31.29
CA ARG A 366 -21.50 -8.12 31.83
C ARG A 366 -20.09 -8.07 31.27
N ILE A 367 -19.08 -7.95 32.12
CA ILE A 367 -17.67 -7.93 31.70
C ILE A 367 -17.00 -9.19 32.22
N PRO A 368 -16.46 -10.06 31.35
CA PRO A 368 -15.58 -11.13 31.78
C PRO A 368 -14.26 -10.52 32.25
N VAL A 369 -13.88 -10.79 33.50
CA VAL A 369 -12.71 -10.16 34.15
C VAL A 369 -11.53 -11.10 34.28
N ALA A 370 -11.80 -12.37 34.58
CA ALA A 370 -10.77 -13.37 34.74
C ALA A 370 -11.25 -14.74 34.30
N TYR A 371 -10.32 -15.59 33.88
CA TYR A 371 -10.58 -16.99 33.63
C TYR A 371 -9.37 -17.86 33.97
N TYR A 372 -9.61 -19.09 34.44
CA TYR A 372 -8.58 -20.03 34.83
C TYR A 372 -8.92 -21.44 34.32
N PHE A 373 -7.95 -22.12 33.70
CA PHE A 373 -8.07 -23.54 33.38
C PHE A 373 -7.82 -24.37 34.64
N THR A 374 -8.73 -25.28 34.96
CA THR A 374 -8.73 -26.01 36.22
C THR A 374 -9.00 -27.50 35.99
N LYS A 375 -8.59 -28.32 36.97
CA LYS A 375 -8.90 -29.74 37.03
C LYS A 375 -9.29 -30.11 38.47
N GLY A 376 -10.59 -30.17 38.75
CA GLY A 376 -11.10 -30.52 40.08
C GLY A 376 -10.64 -29.57 41.18
N LEU A 377 -11.12 -28.32 41.15
CA LEU A 377 -10.80 -27.31 42.16
C LEU A 377 -11.24 -27.73 43.57
N THR A 378 -10.35 -27.59 44.54
CA THR A 378 -10.71 -27.70 45.96
C THR A 378 -11.27 -26.37 46.48
N GLY A 379 -12.12 -26.41 47.52
CA GLY A 379 -12.67 -25.22 48.16
C GLY A 379 -11.63 -24.16 48.55
N PRO A 380 -10.50 -24.53 49.18
CA PRO A 380 -9.43 -23.58 49.52
C PRO A 380 -8.77 -22.92 48.30
N GLN A 381 -8.58 -23.67 47.20
CA GLN A 381 -8.02 -23.11 45.96
C GLN A 381 -8.99 -22.12 45.31
N LEU A 382 -10.29 -22.45 45.28
CA LEU A 382 -11.32 -21.53 44.80
C LEU A 382 -11.36 -20.26 45.64
N HIS A 383 -11.26 -20.37 46.96
CA HIS A 383 -11.20 -19.22 47.86
C HIS A 383 -9.98 -18.33 47.56
N LYS A 384 -8.78 -18.90 47.40
CA LYS A 384 -7.56 -18.14 47.05
C LYS A 384 -7.72 -17.38 45.73
N LEU A 385 -8.31 -18.01 44.70
CA LEU A 385 -8.59 -17.37 43.42
C LEU A 385 -9.64 -16.25 43.53
N LEU A 386 -10.70 -16.48 44.29
CA LEU A 386 -11.77 -15.51 44.49
C LEU A 386 -11.24 -14.24 45.18
N ILE A 387 -10.46 -14.40 46.25
CA ILE A 387 -9.81 -13.27 46.93
C ILE A 387 -8.81 -12.56 46.02
N PHE A 388 -8.06 -13.29 45.19
CA PHE A 388 -7.15 -12.68 44.22
C PHE A 388 -7.90 -11.78 43.22
N VAL A 389 -9.03 -12.26 42.67
CA VAL A 389 -9.84 -11.50 41.71
C VAL A 389 -10.52 -10.29 42.38
N LEU A 390 -10.98 -10.42 43.62
CA LEU A 390 -11.61 -9.31 44.37
C LEU A 390 -10.64 -8.19 44.76
N LYS A 391 -9.35 -8.51 44.93
CA LYS A 391 -8.31 -7.52 45.27
C LYS A 391 -7.83 -6.69 44.08
N LYS A 392 -8.15 -7.11 42.86
CA LYS A 392 -7.82 -6.41 41.61
C LYS A 392 -8.92 -5.43 41.26
#